data_AF-X1LF20-F1
#
_entry.id   AF-X1LF20-F1
#
_cell.length_a   1.000
_cell.length_b   1.000
_cell.length_c   1.000
_cell.angle_alpha   90.00
_cell.angle_beta   90.00
_cell.angle_gamma   90.00
#
_symmetry.space_group_name_H-M   'P 1'
#
loop_
_entity.id
_entity.type
_entity.pdbx_description
1 polymer ?
#
loop_
_entity_poly.entity_id
_entity_poly.type
_entity_poly.pdbx_seq_one_letter_code
_entity_poly.pdbx_strand_id
1 'polypeptide(L)'
;MSELKFLINKAKQKDLKAMGELFNKFKPLLKSRAKRYSRMGLEYDDFFQQGALLFILAVYDYKEKGNVPFAGYIKKRINWGLYHYYRRYMQIKMKFSSGLNPMIKHR
;
A
#
# COMPACT_ATOMS: atom_id res chain seq x y z
N MET A 1 -5.40 19.14 -19.26
CA MET A 1 -4.83 18.29 -18.19
C MET A 1 -5.91 17.33 -17.71
N SER A 2 -5.66 16.03 -17.64
CA SER A 2 -6.67 15.08 -17.14
C SER A 2 -6.94 15.31 -15.65
N GLU A 3 -8.19 15.10 -15.22
CA GLU A 3 -8.62 15.22 -13.81
C GLU A 3 -7.70 14.41 -12.88
N LEU A 4 -7.34 13.19 -13.29
CA LEU A 4 -6.42 12.33 -12.55
C LEU A 4 -5.03 12.96 -12.37
N LYS A 5 -4.48 13.59 -13.42
CA LYS A 5 -3.17 14.26 -13.35
C LYS A 5 -3.19 15.47 -12.43
N PHE A 6 -4.31 16.21 -12.43
CA PHE A 6 -4.52 17.32 -11.50
C PHE A 6 -4.52 16.83 -10.04
N LEU A 7 -5.29 15.78 -9.73
CA LEU A 7 -5.36 15.20 -8.39
C LEU A 7 -3.99 14.67 -7.93
N ILE A 8 -3.25 13.98 -8.79
CA ILE A 8 -1.90 13.49 -8.47
C ILE A 8 -0.98 14.67 -8.10
N ASN A 9 -0.96 15.72 -8.92
CA ASN A 9 -0.09 16.87 -8.67
C ASN A 9 -0.43 17.59 -7.37
N LYS A 10 -1.72 17.80 -7.09
CA LYS A 10 -2.18 18.40 -5.82
C LYS A 10 -1.87 17.52 -4.61
N ALA A 11 -2.14 16.22 -4.71
CA ALA A 11 -1.82 15.26 -3.65
C ALA A 11 -0.32 15.27 -3.30
N LYS A 12 0.56 15.38 -4.31
CA LYS A 12 2.01 15.52 -4.09
C LYS A 12 2.42 16.84 -3.43
N GLN A 13 1.61 17.89 -3.54
CA GLN A 13 1.77 19.17 -2.83
C GLN A 13 1.18 19.14 -1.40
N LYS A 14 0.93 17.94 -0.85
CA LYS A 14 0.34 17.73 0.49
C LYS A 14 -1.10 18.25 0.63
N ASP A 15 -1.81 18.41 -0.48
CA ASP A 15 -3.26 18.69 -0.46
C ASP A 15 -4.01 17.43 0.02
N LEU A 16 -4.53 17.50 1.25
CA LEU A 16 -5.23 16.39 1.89
C LEU A 16 -6.54 16.03 1.17
N LYS A 17 -7.23 17.03 0.61
CA LYS A 17 -8.48 16.82 -0.11
C LYS A 17 -8.21 16.07 -1.41
N ALA A 18 -7.20 16.51 -2.17
CA ALA A 18 -6.80 15.84 -3.40
C ALA A 18 -6.28 14.41 -3.14
N MET A 19 -5.49 14.20 -2.08
CA MET A 19 -5.06 12.87 -1.67
C MET A 19 -6.25 11.98 -1.30
N GLY A 20 -7.22 12.52 -0.55
CA GLY A 20 -8.44 11.80 -0.16
C GLY A 20 -9.30 11.40 -1.36
N GLU A 21 -9.53 12.31 -2.30
CA GLU A 21 -10.26 12.05 -3.54
C GLU A 21 -9.54 10.97 -4.37
N LEU A 22 -8.23 11.12 -4.56
CA LEU A 22 -7.42 10.14 -5.28
C LEU A 22 -7.44 8.76 -4.58
N PHE A 23 -7.34 8.74 -3.25
CA PHE A 23 -7.42 7.52 -2.45
C PHE A 23 -8.78 6.83 -2.63
N ASN A 24 -9.89 7.58 -2.58
CA ASN A 24 -11.23 7.04 -2.75
C ASN A 24 -11.41 6.37 -4.12
N LYS A 25 -10.81 6.91 -5.19
CA LYS A 25 -10.81 6.28 -6.52
C LYS A 25 -10.10 4.91 -6.53
N PHE A 26 -9.09 4.71 -5.67
CA PHE A 26 -8.32 3.45 -5.56
C PHE A 26 -8.72 2.56 -4.37
N LYS A 27 -9.61 3.02 -3.50
CA LYS A 27 -10.09 2.28 -2.32
C LYS A 27 -10.62 0.89 -2.66
N PRO A 28 -11.39 0.67 -3.75
CA PRO A 28 -11.82 -0.69 -4.13
C PRO A 28 -10.65 -1.64 -4.41
N LEU A 29 -9.57 -1.15 -5.04
CA LEU A 29 -8.35 -1.93 -5.27
C LEU A 29 -7.73 -2.34 -3.92
N LEU A 30 -7.59 -1.40 -2.98
CA LEU A 30 -7.03 -1.67 -1.66
C LEU A 30 -7.84 -2.71 -0.89
N LYS A 31 -9.18 -2.56 -0.87
CA LYS A 31 -10.09 -3.55 -0.24
C LYS A 31 -9.92 -4.93 -0.85
N SER A 32 -9.90 -5.04 -2.17
CA SER A 32 -9.71 -6.31 -2.88
C SER A 32 -8.38 -6.97 -2.50
N ARG A 33 -7.30 -6.17 -2.38
CA ARG A 33 -5.97 -6.67 -2.04
C ARG A 33 -5.85 -7.11 -0.59
N ALA A 34 -6.43 -6.37 0.35
CA ALA A 34 -6.50 -6.78 1.75
C ALA A 34 -7.33 -8.06 1.94
N LYS A 35 -8.48 -8.17 1.24
CA LYS A 35 -9.35 -9.37 1.30
C LYS A 35 -8.62 -10.65 0.91
N ARG A 36 -7.65 -10.59 -0.02
CA ARG A 36 -6.81 -11.74 -0.39
C ARG A 36 -6.07 -12.33 0.81
N TYR A 37 -5.51 -11.48 1.67
CA TYR A 37 -4.76 -11.91 2.85
C TYR A 37 -5.68 -12.34 3.99
N SER A 38 -6.84 -11.69 4.12
CA SER A 38 -7.87 -12.13 5.07
C SER A 38 -8.36 -13.55 4.80
N ARG A 39 -8.51 -13.94 3.52
CA ARG A 39 -8.80 -15.34 3.13
C ARG A 39 -7.70 -16.35 3.53
N MET A 40 -6.52 -15.88 3.92
CA MET A 40 -5.41 -16.69 4.41
C MET A 40 -5.33 -16.71 5.94
N GLY A 41 -6.36 -16.21 6.65
CA GLY A 41 -6.41 -16.16 8.12
C GLY A 41 -5.63 -15.00 8.73
N LEU A 42 -5.48 -13.89 8.01
CA LEU A 42 -4.80 -12.67 8.47
C LEU A 42 -5.80 -11.55 8.74
N GLU A 43 -5.42 -10.59 9.58
CA GLU A 43 -6.28 -9.46 9.92
C GLU A 43 -6.49 -8.54 8.71
N TYR A 44 -7.76 -8.36 8.32
CA TYR A 44 -8.10 -7.57 7.14
C TYR A 44 -7.69 -6.10 7.31
N ASP A 45 -7.97 -5.53 8.48
CA ASP A 45 -7.74 -4.11 8.74
C ASP A 45 -6.25 -3.76 8.73
N ASP A 46 -5.38 -4.64 9.25
CA ASP A 46 -3.92 -4.48 9.18
C ASP A 46 -3.43 -4.37 7.74
N PHE A 47 -3.87 -5.29 6.87
CA PHE A 47 -3.49 -5.29 5.46
C PHE A 47 -4.11 -4.13 4.68
N PHE A 48 -5.33 -3.71 5.04
CA PHE A 48 -5.95 -2.53 4.45
C PHE A 48 -5.19 -1.25 4.81
N GLN A 49 -4.84 -1.07 6.09
CA GLN A 49 -4.06 0.06 6.57
C GLN A 49 -2.65 0.09 5.95
N GLN A 50 -1.96 -1.05 5.92
CA GLN A 50 -0.66 -1.13 5.26
C GLN A 50 -0.78 -0.81 3.76
N GLY A 51 -1.83 -1.28 3.10
CA GLY A 51 -2.13 -0.96 1.70
C GLY A 51 -2.35 0.54 1.49
N ALA A 52 -3.06 1.20 2.41
CA ALA A 52 -3.30 2.63 2.38
C ALA A 52 -2.00 3.44 2.53
N LEU A 53 -1.13 3.04 3.46
CA LEU A 53 0.19 3.65 3.63
C LEU A 53 1.04 3.51 2.34
N LEU A 54 1.10 2.31 1.78
CA LEU A 54 1.82 2.05 0.53
C LEU A 54 1.29 2.89 -0.64
N PHE A 55 -0.02 3.10 -0.70
CA PHE A 55 -0.64 3.95 -1.70
C PHE A 55 -0.17 5.40 -1.56
N ILE A 56 -0.25 5.97 -0.35
CA ILE A 56 0.16 7.35 -0.07
C ILE A 56 1.65 7.55 -0.44
N LEU A 57 2.51 6.64 0.00
CA LEU A 57 3.94 6.67 -0.35
C LEU A 57 4.15 6.56 -1.87
N ALA A 58 3.40 5.68 -2.54
CA ALA A 58 3.51 5.54 -3.99
C ALA A 58 3.08 6.80 -4.74
N VAL A 59 2.06 7.53 -4.28
CA VAL A 59 1.65 8.83 -4.85
C VAL A 59 2.79 9.84 -4.77
N TYR A 60 3.44 9.97 -3.62
CA TYR A 60 4.58 10.86 -3.45
C TYR A 60 5.76 10.48 -4.34
N ASP A 61 6.06 9.18 -4.42
CA ASP A 61 7.16 8.64 -5.25
C ASP A 61 6.88 8.66 -6.75
N TYR A 62 5.62 8.83 -7.18
CA TYR A 62 5.25 8.67 -8.57
C TYR A 62 5.96 9.70 -9.45
N LYS A 63 6.70 9.21 -10.44
CA LYS A 63 7.30 9.99 -11.52
C LYS A 63 6.72 9.47 -12.82
N GLU A 64 6.12 10.36 -13.60
CA GLU A 64 5.64 10.06 -14.94
C GLU A 64 6.87 9.71 -15.79
N LYS A 65 7.06 8.41 -16.08
CA LYS A 65 8.19 7.89 -16.85
C LYS A 65 7.70 6.83 -17.81
N GLY A 66 7.92 7.06 -19.11
CA GLY A 66 7.50 6.17 -20.18
C GLY A 66 5.98 6.02 -20.28
N ASN A 67 5.53 4.87 -20.81
CA ASN A 67 4.12 4.61 -21.13
C ASN A 67 3.34 3.88 -20.01
N VAL A 68 3.86 3.81 -18.78
CA VAL A 68 3.15 3.11 -17.70
C VAL A 68 2.09 4.03 -17.09
N PRO A 69 0.79 3.72 -17.19
CA PRO A 69 -0.25 4.54 -16.59
C PRO A 69 -0.16 4.48 -15.06
N PHE A 70 -0.52 5.60 -14.41
CA PHE A 70 -0.50 5.73 -12.95
C PHE A 70 -1.17 4.56 -12.22
N ALA A 71 -2.33 4.11 -12.70
CA ALA A 71 -3.05 2.97 -12.11
C ALA A 71 -2.24 1.66 -12.14
N GLY A 72 -1.50 1.42 -13.23
CA GLY A 72 -0.60 0.27 -13.36
C GLY A 72 0.56 0.34 -12.36
N TYR A 73 1.15 1.53 -12.22
CA TYR A 73 2.19 1.79 -11.23
C TYR A 73 1.68 1.55 -9.78
N ILE A 74 0.54 2.12 -9.40
CA ILE A 74 -0.07 1.94 -8.08
C ILE A 74 -0.36 0.46 -7.80
N LYS A 75 -0.96 -0.24 -8.76
CA LYS A 75 -1.26 -1.68 -8.65
C LYS A 75 0.00 -2.51 -8.38
N LYS A 76 1.12 -2.18 -9.04
CA LYS A 76 2.43 -2.84 -8.84
C LYS A 76 2.99 -2.54 -7.45
N ARG A 77 3.01 -1.27 -7.02
CA ARG A 77 3.55 -0.85 -5.71
C ARG A 77 2.79 -1.49 -4.56
N ILE A 78 1.44 -1.48 -4.59
CA ILE A 78 0.61 -2.12 -3.55
C ILE A 78 0.86 -3.62 -3.49
N ASN A 79 0.89 -4.31 -4.64
CA ASN A 79 1.11 -5.76 -4.68
C ASN A 79 2.42 -6.17 -4.03
N TRP A 80 3.51 -5.53 -4.47
CA TRP A 80 4.84 -5.83 -3.95
C TRP A 80 4.96 -5.46 -2.47
N GLY A 81 4.48 -4.27 -2.09
CA GLY A 81 4.54 -3.82 -0.70
C GLY A 81 3.76 -4.73 0.25
N LEU A 82 2.54 -5.13 -0.11
CA LEU A 82 1.75 -6.06 0.72
C LEU A 82 2.36 -7.47 0.76
N TYR A 83 2.99 -7.93 -0.32
CA TYR A 83 3.73 -9.19 -0.30
C TYR A 83 4.92 -9.14 0.67
N HIS A 84 5.71 -8.07 0.66
CA HIS A 84 6.81 -7.90 1.62
C HIS A 84 6.31 -7.80 3.06
N TYR A 85 5.22 -7.06 3.29
CA TYR A 85 4.57 -6.97 4.58
C TYR A 85 4.13 -8.34 5.09
N TYR A 86 3.43 -9.12 4.25
CA TYR A 86 3.04 -10.49 4.54
C TYR A 86 4.23 -11.38 4.91
N ARG A 87 5.31 -11.34 4.13
CA ARG A 87 6.51 -12.15 4.44
C ARG A 87 7.09 -11.80 5.80
N ARG A 88 7.19 -10.50 6.13
CA ARG A 88 7.69 -10.05 7.43
C ARG A 88 6.74 -10.47 8.57
N TYR A 89 5.43 -10.34 8.36
CA TYR A 89 4.41 -10.78 9.31
C TYR A 89 4.58 -12.28 9.63
N MET A 90 4.70 -13.13 8.60
CA MET A 90 4.88 -14.57 8.79
C MET A 90 6.20 -14.92 9.48
N GLN A 91 7.30 -14.22 9.16
CA GLN A 91 8.58 -14.42 9.85
C GLN A 91 8.48 -14.12 11.34
N ILE A 92 7.79 -13.03 11.71
CA ILE A 92 7.57 -12.66 13.10
C ILE A 92 6.69 -13.71 13.79
N LYS A 93 5.59 -14.12 13.16
CA LYS A 93 4.68 -15.16 13.68
C LYS A 93 5.41 -16.48 13.93
N MET A 94 6.25 -16.94 13.00
CA MET A 94 7.05 -18.16 13.17
C MET A 94 8.07 -18.05 14.31
N LYS A 95 8.73 -16.90 14.48
CA LYS A 95 9.67 -16.69 15.60
C LYS A 95 8.97 -16.79 16.95
N PHE A 96 7.80 -16.15 17.08
CA PHE A 96 6.99 -16.29 18.29
C PHE A 96 6.55 -17.73 18.54
N SER A 97 6.06 -18.44 17.52
CA SER A 97 5.66 -19.86 17.66
C SER A 97 6.81 -20.81 18.00
N SER A 98 8.06 -20.44 17.68
CA SER A 98 9.27 -21.23 17.99
C SER A 98 9.98 -20.79 19.27
N GLY A 99 9.40 -19.86 20.05
CA GLY A 99 10.01 -19.35 21.29
C GLY A 99 11.19 -18.40 21.07
N LEU A 100 11.47 -18.00 19.82
CA LEU A 100 12.52 -17.04 19.49
C LEU A 100 12.01 -15.61 19.70
N ASN A 101 12.70 -14.81 20.51
CA ASN A 101 12.35 -13.41 20.70
C ASN A 101 12.62 -12.60 19.41
N PRO A 102 11.60 -12.02 18.76
CA PRO A 102 11.81 -11.17 17.60
C PRO A 102 12.23 -9.78 18.06
N MET A 103 13.45 -9.64 18.59
CA MET A 103 14.02 -8.32 18.83
C MET A 103 14.02 -7.53 17.51
N ILE A 104 13.15 -6.53 17.45
CA ILE A 104 13.10 -5.56 16.36
C ILE A 104 14.36 -4.71 16.53
N LYS A 105 15.42 -5.00 15.75
CA LYS A 105 16.51 -4.05 15.59
C LYS A 105 15.94 -2.82 14.89
N HIS A 106 15.63 -1.78 15.66
CA HIS A 106 15.47 -0.44 15.12
C HIS A 106 16.80 -0.05 14.47
N ARG A 107 16.79 0.04 13.15
CA ARG A 107 17.83 0.72 12.37
C ARG A 107 17.28 2.06 11.95
#